data_AF-A0A1H8PV41-F1
#
_entry.id   AF-A0A1H8PV41-F1
#
_cell.length_a   1.000
_cell.length_b   1.000
_cell.length_c   1.000
_cell.angle_alpha   90.00
_cell.angle_beta   90.00
_cell.angle_gamma   90.00
#
_symmetry.space_group_name_H-M   'P 1'
#
loop_
_entity.id
_entity.type
_entity.pdbx_description
1 polymer ?
#
loop_
_entity_poly.entity_id
_entity_poly.type
_entity_poly.pdbx_seq_one_letter_code
_entity_poly.pdbx_strand_id
1 'polypeptide(L)'
;MKQLFLFWIIGLATMLSAYPLSRDYYLKQAESYQREAKFYFNQAEGYERDAQYYNNQAQKYLKDAEYYAGKNDLDKVATYQKWAKDALDKAQMRTRWADEARDKGKTRLEWAREALRKASNSKSSNSK
;
A
#
# COMPACT_ATOMS: atom_id res chain seq x y z
N MET A 1 64.62 -8.88 8.87
CA MET A 1 63.45 -9.66 8.40
C MET A 1 62.79 -10.40 9.57
N LYS A 2 61.94 -9.73 10.36
CA LYS A 2 60.98 -10.35 11.33
C LYS A 2 60.15 -9.32 12.10
N GLN A 3 60.57 -8.06 12.17
CA GLN A 3 59.85 -7.01 12.92
C GLN A 3 58.90 -6.14 12.06
N LEU A 4 58.98 -6.20 10.72
CA LEU A 4 58.09 -5.45 9.83
C LEU A 4 56.75 -6.16 9.56
N PHE A 5 56.62 -7.43 9.95
CA PHE A 5 55.38 -8.21 9.79
C PHE A 5 54.36 -7.96 10.90
N LEU A 6 54.77 -7.41 12.05
CA LEU A 6 53.86 -7.14 13.17
C LEU A 6 52.99 -5.89 12.96
N PHE A 7 53.42 -4.94 12.13
CA PHE A 7 52.60 -3.76 11.79
C PHE A 7 51.52 -4.05 10.73
N TRP A 8 51.61 -5.17 10.00
CA TRP A 8 50.57 -5.59 9.06
C TRP A 8 49.36 -6.26 9.74
N ILE A 9 49.53 -6.76 10.97
CA ILE A 9 48.45 -7.44 11.72
C ILE A 9 47.66 -6.46 12.58
N ILE A 10 48.28 -5.36 13.04
CA ILE A 10 47.61 -4.35 13.87
C ILE A 10 46.80 -3.35 13.00
N GLY A 11 47.22 -3.09 11.76
CA GLY A 11 46.46 -2.27 10.80
C GLY A 11 45.19 -2.92 10.27
N LEU A 12 45.04 -4.25 10.40
CA LEU A 12 43.84 -4.99 10.00
C LEU A 12 42.82 -5.15 11.14
N ALA A 13 43.22 -4.82 12.38
CA ALA A 13 42.39 -5.00 13.57
C ALA A 13 41.56 -3.75 13.95
N THR A 14 41.77 -2.62 13.27
CA THR A 14 41.03 -1.38 13.51
C THR A 14 40.30 -0.94 12.25
N MET A 15 39.07 -1.44 12.05
CA MET A 15 37.97 -0.83 11.28
C MET A 15 36.83 -1.83 10.99
N LEU A 16 36.79 -2.98 11.65
CA LEU A 16 35.55 -3.75 11.82
C LEU A 16 34.68 -3.15 12.95
N SER A 17 34.54 -1.83 12.98
CA SER A 17 33.63 -1.11 13.88
C SER A 17 32.35 -0.69 13.14
N ALA A 18 31.80 -1.58 12.32
CA ALA A 18 30.57 -1.36 11.56
C ALA A 18 29.33 -1.99 12.23
N TYR A 19 29.11 -1.75 13.54
CA TYR A 19 28.06 -2.49 14.29
C TYR A 19 27.00 -1.70 15.08
N PRO A 20 26.92 -0.34 15.03
CA PRO A 20 25.70 0.37 15.44
C PRO A 20 24.86 0.94 14.28
N LEU A 21 25.40 1.04 13.05
CA LEU A 21 24.66 1.62 11.91
C LEU A 21 23.54 0.72 11.35
N SER A 22 23.66 -0.61 11.46
CA SER A 22 22.73 -1.54 10.81
C SER A 22 21.33 -1.55 11.47
N ARG A 23 21.26 -1.46 12.81
CA ARG A 23 19.97 -1.46 13.52
C ARG A 23 19.15 -0.20 13.26
N ASP A 24 19.75 0.98 13.43
CA ASP A 24 19.08 2.26 13.21
C ASP A 24 18.61 2.40 11.75
N TYR A 25 19.43 1.90 10.81
CA TYR A 25 19.06 1.80 9.40
C TYR A 25 17.78 0.97 9.18
N TYR A 26 17.72 -0.26 9.72
CA TYR A 26 16.54 -1.12 9.54
C TYR A 26 15.29 -0.57 10.26
N LEU A 27 15.45 0.13 11.39
CA LEU A 27 14.33 0.80 12.05
C LEU A 27 13.77 1.93 11.19
N LYS A 28 14.62 2.82 10.66
CA LYS A 28 14.20 3.89 9.74
C LYS A 28 13.55 3.33 8.48
N GLN A 29 14.06 2.21 7.97
CA GLN A 29 13.49 1.52 6.82
C GLN A 29 12.10 0.97 7.13
N ALA A 30 11.92 0.33 8.29
CA ALA A 30 10.61 -0.15 8.75
C ALA A 30 9.58 0.99 8.88
N GLU A 31 9.98 2.12 9.47
CA GLU A 31 9.13 3.30 9.59
C GLU A 31 8.74 3.87 8.22
N SER A 32 9.67 3.90 7.26
CA SER A 32 9.35 4.32 5.89
C SER A 32 8.28 3.45 5.26
N TYR A 33 8.45 2.13 5.34
CA TYR A 33 7.48 1.18 4.80
C TYR A 33 6.13 1.25 5.50
N GLN A 34 6.08 1.53 6.82
CA GLN A 34 4.83 1.78 7.53
C GLN A 34 4.12 3.04 7.03
N ARG A 35 4.84 4.13 6.76
CA ARG A 35 4.27 5.35 6.18
C ARG A 35 3.73 5.10 4.76
N GLU A 36 4.48 4.38 3.94
CA GLU A 36 4.05 3.98 2.60
C GLU A 36 2.81 3.08 2.63
N ALA A 37 2.76 2.12 3.56
CA ALA A 37 1.58 1.28 3.76
C ALA A 37 0.34 2.11 4.11
N LYS A 38 0.49 3.05 5.06
CA LYS A 38 -0.59 3.96 5.45
C LYS A 38 -1.08 4.80 4.27
N PHE A 39 -0.17 5.31 3.45
CA PHE A 39 -0.52 6.04 2.23
C PHE A 39 -1.41 5.20 1.30
N TYR A 40 -1.02 3.97 1.01
CA TYR A 40 -1.79 3.09 0.14
C TYR A 40 -3.14 2.67 0.74
N PHE A 41 -3.23 2.45 2.05
CA PHE A 41 -4.54 2.20 2.69
C PHE A 41 -5.46 3.41 2.62
N ASN A 42 -4.96 4.62 2.87
CA ASN A 42 -5.76 5.83 2.69
C ASN A 42 -6.24 5.99 1.24
N GLN A 43 -5.41 5.60 0.27
CA GLN A 43 -5.78 5.61 -1.14
C GLN A 43 -6.87 4.57 -1.43
N ALA A 44 -6.78 3.36 -0.85
CA ALA A 44 -7.80 2.33 -0.96
C ALA A 44 -9.16 2.83 -0.41
N GLU A 45 -9.17 3.43 0.77
CA GLU A 45 -10.37 4.03 1.37
C GLU A 45 -10.96 5.16 0.50
N GLY A 46 -10.10 5.94 -0.17
CA GLY A 46 -10.52 6.93 -1.15
C GLY A 46 -11.29 6.30 -2.30
N TYR A 47 -10.73 5.25 -2.90
CA TYR A 47 -11.37 4.52 -3.99
C TYR A 47 -12.64 3.77 -3.56
N GLU A 48 -12.70 3.24 -2.34
CA GLU A 48 -13.94 2.66 -1.80
C GLU A 48 -15.07 3.68 -1.71
N ARG A 49 -14.77 4.90 -1.23
CA ARG A 49 -15.74 5.99 -1.17
C ARG A 49 -16.22 6.39 -2.57
N ASP A 50 -15.31 6.46 -3.55
CA ASP A 50 -15.68 6.71 -4.94
C ASP A 50 -16.58 5.61 -5.50
N ALA A 51 -16.27 4.33 -5.21
CA ALA A 51 -17.08 3.20 -5.65
C ALA A 51 -18.50 3.27 -5.07
N GLN A 52 -18.63 3.58 -3.78
CA GLN A 52 -19.92 3.80 -3.12
C GLN A 52 -20.69 4.96 -3.75
N TYR A 53 -20.00 6.08 -4.05
CA TYR A 53 -20.61 7.23 -4.72
C TYR A 53 -21.23 6.83 -6.06
N TYR A 54 -20.48 6.12 -6.92
CA TYR A 54 -20.98 5.69 -8.22
C TYR A 54 -22.09 4.64 -8.11
N ASN A 55 -22.02 3.72 -7.14
CA ASN A 55 -23.11 2.79 -6.87
C ASN A 55 -24.41 3.52 -6.49
N ASN A 56 -24.32 4.56 -5.64
CA ASN A 56 -25.47 5.37 -5.27
C ASN A 56 -26.04 6.14 -6.48
N GLN A 57 -25.19 6.62 -7.39
CA GLN A 57 -25.63 7.23 -8.65
C GLN A 57 -26.35 6.22 -9.55
N ALA A 58 -25.80 5.01 -9.69
CA ALA A 58 -26.45 3.94 -10.46
C ALA A 58 -27.85 3.62 -9.93
N GLN A 59 -28.00 3.50 -8.61
CA GLN A 59 -29.29 3.28 -7.97
C GLN A 59 -30.30 4.40 -8.24
N LYS A 60 -29.86 5.66 -8.25
CA LYS A 60 -30.73 6.80 -8.60
C LYS A 60 -31.20 6.71 -10.05
N TYR A 61 -30.29 6.43 -10.98
CA TYR A 61 -30.67 6.27 -12.38
C TYR A 61 -31.61 5.08 -12.61
N LEU A 62 -31.44 3.96 -11.89
CA LEU A 62 -32.39 2.85 -11.97
C LEU A 62 -33.79 3.25 -11.47
N LYS A 63 -33.88 4.03 -10.38
CA LYS A 63 -35.16 4.57 -9.91
C LYS A 63 -35.80 5.51 -10.92
N ASP A 64 -35.01 6.36 -11.57
CA ASP A 64 -35.52 7.24 -12.63
C ASP A 64 -36.01 6.42 -13.83
N ALA A 65 -35.29 5.36 -14.22
CA ALA A 65 -35.73 4.45 -15.27
C ALA A 65 -37.07 3.79 -14.91
N GLU A 66 -37.25 3.29 -13.68
CA GLU A 66 -38.51 2.73 -13.19
C GLU A 66 -39.65 3.76 -13.23
N TYR A 67 -39.38 5.00 -12.83
CA TYR A 67 -40.34 6.10 -12.88
C TYR A 67 -40.85 6.37 -14.30
N TYR A 68 -39.93 6.45 -15.28
CA TYR A 68 -40.29 6.69 -16.68
C TYR A 68 -40.91 5.45 -17.35
N ALA A 69 -40.56 4.24 -16.91
CA ALA A 69 -41.23 3.02 -17.35
C ALA A 69 -42.72 3.03 -16.97
N GLY A 70 -43.06 3.48 -15.75
CA GLY A 70 -44.45 3.67 -15.32
C GLY A 70 -45.23 4.70 -16.14
N LYS A 71 -44.53 5.58 -16.88
CA LYS A 71 -45.12 6.56 -17.81
C LYS A 71 -45.10 6.11 -19.27
N ASN A 72 -44.63 4.89 -19.55
CA ASN A 72 -44.44 4.35 -20.89
C ASN A 72 -43.47 5.20 -21.76
N ASP A 73 -42.55 5.94 -21.14
CA ASP A 73 -41.52 6.73 -21.83
C ASP A 73 -40.24 5.89 -21.99
N LEU A 74 -40.23 5.04 -23.01
CA LEU A 74 -39.17 4.05 -23.22
C LEU A 74 -37.83 4.68 -23.60
N ASP A 75 -37.83 5.85 -24.23
CA ASP A 75 -36.60 6.57 -24.59
C ASP A 75 -35.86 7.06 -23.33
N LYS A 76 -36.62 7.58 -22.35
CA LYS A 76 -36.07 7.93 -21.04
C LYS A 76 -35.59 6.70 -20.29
N VAL A 77 -36.35 5.60 -20.30
CA VAL A 77 -35.93 4.33 -19.68
C VAL A 77 -34.56 3.90 -20.21
N ALA A 78 -34.40 3.83 -21.53
CA ALA A 78 -33.14 3.43 -22.15
C ALA A 78 -31.98 4.36 -21.77
N THR A 79 -32.24 5.67 -21.71
CA THR A 79 -31.25 6.68 -21.31
C THR A 79 -30.77 6.47 -19.88
N TYR A 80 -31.69 6.32 -18.93
CA TYR A 80 -31.35 6.15 -17.52
C TYR A 80 -30.70 4.79 -17.24
N GLN A 81 -31.13 3.73 -17.92
CA GLN A 81 -30.46 2.42 -17.83
C GLN A 81 -29.02 2.49 -18.33
N LYS A 82 -28.75 3.22 -19.42
CA LYS A 82 -27.38 3.45 -19.89
C LYS A 82 -26.53 4.18 -18.85
N TRP A 83 -27.05 5.27 -18.27
CA TRP A 83 -26.32 6.00 -17.22
C TRP A 83 -26.09 5.17 -15.96
N ALA A 84 -27.06 4.33 -15.58
CA ALA A 84 -26.90 3.38 -14.49
C ALA A 84 -25.75 2.41 -14.76
N LYS A 85 -25.68 1.84 -15.96
CA LYS A 85 -24.59 0.97 -16.38
C LYS A 85 -23.23 1.68 -16.34
N ASP A 86 -23.14 2.88 -16.92
CA ASP A 86 -21.90 3.66 -16.92
C ASP A 86 -21.42 3.97 -15.49
N ALA A 87 -22.34 4.21 -14.56
CA ALA A 87 -22.02 4.41 -13.15
C ALA A 87 -21.55 3.10 -12.48
N LEU A 88 -22.18 1.96 -12.76
CA LEU A 88 -21.73 0.65 -12.24
C LEU A 88 -20.33 0.29 -12.75
N ASP A 89 -20.02 0.56 -14.02
CA ASP A 89 -18.69 0.31 -14.59
C ASP A 89 -17.62 1.14 -13.88
N LYS A 90 -17.92 2.41 -13.58
CA LYS A 90 -17.05 3.28 -12.77
C LYS A 90 -16.90 2.77 -11.35
N ALA A 91 -17.99 2.32 -10.71
CA ALA A 91 -17.94 1.76 -9.37
C ALA A 91 -17.02 0.52 -9.33
N GLN A 92 -17.18 -0.39 -10.29
CA GLN A 92 -16.36 -1.60 -10.39
C GLN A 92 -14.88 -1.28 -10.63
N MET A 93 -14.58 -0.27 -11.46
CA MET A 93 -13.21 0.21 -11.66
C MET A 93 -12.60 0.72 -10.34
N ARG A 94 -13.37 1.51 -9.58
CA ARG A 94 -12.90 2.06 -8.29
C ARG A 94 -12.69 0.96 -7.26
N THR A 95 -13.56 -0.05 -7.19
CA THR A 95 -13.35 -1.23 -6.34
C THR A 95 -12.03 -1.93 -6.69
N ARG A 96 -11.74 -2.14 -7.98
CA ARG A 96 -10.47 -2.76 -8.42
C ARG A 96 -9.26 -1.95 -7.98
N TRP A 97 -9.30 -0.63 -8.11
CA TRP A 97 -8.20 0.23 -7.66
C TRP A 97 -8.05 0.25 -6.14
N ALA A 98 -9.16 0.16 -5.40
CA ALA A 98 -9.12 0.02 -3.94
C ALA A 98 -8.40 -1.28 -3.53
N ASP A 99 -8.73 -2.40 -4.17
CA ASP A 99 -8.08 -3.68 -3.91
C ASP A 99 -6.59 -3.64 -4.24
N GLU A 100 -6.22 -3.08 -5.40
CA GLU A 100 -4.82 -2.94 -5.79
C GLU A 100 -4.02 -2.06 -4.82
N ALA A 101 -4.61 -0.93 -4.38
CA ALA A 101 -3.99 -0.07 -3.38
C ALA A 101 -3.85 -0.79 -2.04
N ARG A 102 -4.88 -1.53 -1.60
CA ARG A 102 -4.83 -2.31 -0.37
C ARG A 102 -3.73 -3.36 -0.41
N ASP A 103 -3.56 -4.05 -1.53
CA ASP A 103 -2.51 -5.06 -1.69
C ASP A 103 -1.11 -4.44 -1.70
N LYS A 104 -0.92 -3.29 -2.35
CA LYS A 104 0.33 -2.51 -2.21
C LYS A 104 0.61 -2.16 -0.76
N GLY A 105 -0.42 -1.72 -0.02
CA GLY A 105 -0.31 -1.42 1.42
C GLY A 105 0.14 -2.63 2.24
N LYS A 106 -0.45 -3.81 2.00
CA LYS A 106 -0.04 -5.07 2.66
C LYS A 106 1.41 -5.43 2.38
N THR A 107 1.84 -5.35 1.12
CA THR A 107 3.23 -5.62 0.73
C THR A 107 4.20 -4.69 1.47
N ARG A 108 3.88 -3.41 1.60
CA ARG A 108 4.72 -2.48 2.39
C ARG A 108 4.74 -2.83 3.87
N LEU A 109 3.62 -3.27 4.46
CA LEU A 109 3.62 -3.77 5.84
C LEU A 109 4.50 -5.02 6.02
N GLU A 110 4.50 -5.94 5.05
CA GLU A 110 5.38 -7.12 5.09
C GLU A 110 6.85 -6.72 5.08
N TRP A 111 7.23 -5.76 4.22
CA TRP A 111 8.60 -5.24 4.18
C TRP A 111 8.96 -4.52 5.48
N ALA A 112 8.03 -3.79 6.10
CA ALA A 112 8.23 -3.19 7.41
C ALA A 112 8.52 -4.24 8.48
N ARG A 113 7.73 -5.33 8.52
CA ARG A 113 7.93 -6.44 9.45
C ARG A 113 9.29 -7.10 9.26
N GLU A 114 9.70 -7.31 8.01
CA GLU A 114 11.00 -7.90 7.69
C GLU A 114 12.17 -7.00 8.11
N ALA A 115 12.05 -5.69 7.92
CA ALA A 115 13.04 -4.72 8.40
C ALA A 115 13.13 -4.73 9.94
N LEU A 116 11.99 -4.78 10.65
CA LEU A 116 11.96 -4.90 12.11
C LEU A 116 12.62 -6.21 12.60
N ARG A 117 12.39 -7.33 11.89
CA ARG A 117 13.04 -8.61 12.19
C ARG A 117 14.55 -8.51 12.09
N LYS A 118 15.07 -7.88 11.03
CA LYS A 118 16.51 -7.63 10.84
C LYS A 118 17.09 -6.73 11.94
N ALA A 119 16.37 -5.68 12.33
CA ALA A 119 16.75 -4.80 13.44
C ALA A 119 16.78 -5.51 14.81
N SER A 120 15.91 -6.50 15.01
CA SER A 120 15.90 -7.34 16.23
C SER A 120 17.08 -8.30 16.25
N ASN A 121 17.37 -8.95 15.13
CA ASN A 121 18.47 -9.91 15.03
C ASN A 121 19.85 -9.26 15.20
N SER A 122 20.03 -8.01 14.74
CA SER A 122 21.26 -7.25 14.99
C SER A 122 21.47 -6.89 16.46
N LYS A 123 20.40 -6.81 17.26
CA LYS A 123 20.50 -6.66 18.73
C LYS A 123 21.02 -7.93 19.40
N SER A 124 20.61 -9.11 18.93
CA SER A 124 20.99 -10.40 19.51
C SER A 124 22.45 -10.76 19.26
N SER A 125 23.05 -10.35 18.14
CA SER A 125 24.46 -10.66 17.83
C SER A 125 25.46 -9.84 18.65
N ASN A 126 25.07 -8.67 19.17
CA ASN A 126 25.91 -7.82 20.02
C ASN A 126 25.87 -8.19 21.51
N SER A 127 25.20 -9.28 21.89
CA SER A 127 25.01 -9.71 23.30
C SER A 127 25.74 -11.01 23.69
N LYS A 128 26.63 -11.51 22.83
CA LYS A 128 27.51 -12.67 23.07
C LYS A 128 28.95 -12.24 22.93
#